data_AF-A0A7C6ENZ9-F1
#
_entry.id   AF-A0A7C6ENZ9-F1
#
_cell.length_a   1.000
_cell.length_b   1.000
_cell.length_c   1.000
_cell.angle_alpha   90.00
_cell.angle_beta   90.00
_cell.angle_gamma   90.00
#
_symmetry.space_group_name_H-M   'P 1'
#
loop_
_entity.id
_entity.type
_entity.pdbx_description
1 polymer ?
#
loop_
_entity_poly.entity_id
_entity_poly.type
_entity_poly.pdbx_seq_one_letter_code
_entity_poly.pdbx_strand_id
1 'polypeptide(L)'
;MPPKIETRFGRIRVERRVGYGRLYSISMTLLSLALAFLVVALILTSLGLDPIKAFQVIFGVFTKPSLLLESIKQSIPICLAALGLSIAFKMNFWNIGAEGQIYMGMIASTGIVLLHEYYGFFYEWMIMPLMFLTSFLLGGAWCLIPGALKARLGVNEILPTLMLNYVAILIVDFLVHGPWRDPKGYGFPLSIPFPEYAKLNIVLGDPAYTGLLLSILGAAAAFFLLE
;
A
#
# COMPACT_ATOMS: atom_id res chain seq x y z
N MET A 1 36.68 25.17 -12.00
CA MET A 1 37.35 24.17 -12.87
C MET A 1 38.22 23.28 -12.00
N PRO A 2 38.19 21.95 -12.16
CA PRO A 2 39.11 21.07 -11.44
C PRO A 2 40.56 21.41 -11.82
N PRO A 3 41.51 21.43 -10.86
CA PRO A 3 42.91 21.70 -11.15
C PRO A 3 43.45 20.62 -12.10
N LYS A 4 44.05 21.07 -13.21
CA LYS A 4 44.73 20.20 -14.17
C LYS A 4 46.22 20.24 -13.84
N ILE A 5 46.77 19.10 -13.43
CA ILE A 5 48.20 18.98 -13.15
C ILE A 5 48.82 18.25 -14.34
N GLU A 6 49.71 18.94 -15.06
CA GLU A 6 50.51 18.31 -16.12
C GLU A 6 51.71 17.62 -15.47
N THR A 7 51.79 16.30 -15.62
CA THR A 7 52.93 15.49 -15.16
C THR A 7 53.68 14.92 -16.35
N ARG A 8 54.91 14.46 -16.12
CA ARG A 8 55.75 13.80 -17.14
C ARG A 8 55.13 12.53 -17.73
N PHE A 9 54.07 12.00 -17.09
CA PHE A 9 53.31 10.80 -17.50
C PHE A 9 51.90 11.11 -18.05
N GLY A 10 51.55 12.39 -18.23
CA GLY A 10 50.25 12.80 -18.79
C GLY A 10 49.48 13.81 -17.94
N ARG A 11 48.30 14.20 -18.44
CA ARG A 11 47.38 15.15 -17.77
C ARG A 11 46.56 14.43 -16.71
N ILE A 12 46.84 14.73 -15.44
CA ILE A 12 46.03 14.24 -14.31
C ILE A 12 44.95 15.28 -14.03
N ARG A 13 43.69 14.84 -14.07
CA ARG A 13 42.54 15.66 -13.69
C ARG A 13 42.07 15.24 -12.30
N VAL A 14 42.18 16.15 -11.34
CA VAL A 14 41.69 15.91 -9.97
C VAL A 14 40.24 16.36 -9.89
N GLU A 15 39.31 15.40 -9.90
CA GLU A 15 37.87 15.67 -9.71
C GLU A 15 37.44 15.28 -8.28
N ARG A 16 36.52 16.04 -7.68
CA ARG A 16 35.94 15.68 -6.37
C ARG A 16 35.23 14.34 -6.52
N ARG A 17 35.57 13.37 -5.69
CA ARG A 17 34.91 12.06 -5.68
C ARG A 17 33.42 12.25 -5.35
N VAL A 18 32.54 12.03 -6.34
CA VAL A 18 31.08 12.23 -6.20
C VAL A 18 30.42 11.03 -5.50
N GLY A 19 31.06 9.86 -5.51
CA GLY A 19 30.55 8.64 -4.87
C GLY A 19 31.37 8.20 -3.65
N TYR A 20 30.69 7.73 -2.62
CA TYR A 20 31.33 7.05 -1.49
C TYR A 20 31.92 5.70 -1.94
N GLY A 21 32.98 5.24 -1.28
CA GLY A 21 33.49 3.88 -1.52
C GLY A 21 32.43 2.84 -1.16
N ARG A 22 32.38 1.72 -1.90
CA ARG A 22 31.40 0.63 -1.67
C ARG A 22 31.41 0.15 -0.21
N LEU A 23 32.59 0.03 0.39
CA LEU A 23 32.76 -0.32 1.81
C LEU A 23 32.11 0.71 2.73
N TYR A 24 32.36 2.01 2.51
CA TYR A 24 31.76 3.08 3.29
C TYR A 24 30.22 3.07 3.19
N SER A 25 29.67 2.85 1.99
CA SER A 25 28.23 2.75 1.80
C SER A 25 27.62 1.57 2.55
N ILE A 26 28.25 0.38 2.49
CA ILE A 26 27.77 -0.81 3.20
C ILE A 26 27.86 -0.61 4.72
N SER A 27 28.99 -0.10 5.21
CA SER A 27 29.18 0.19 6.63
C SER A 27 28.16 1.20 7.15
N MET A 28 27.85 2.25 6.38
CA MET A 28 26.82 3.22 6.74
C MET A 28 25.43 2.59 6.83
N THR A 29 25.05 1.73 5.88
CA THR A 29 23.77 1.01 5.93
C THR A 29 23.69 0.08 7.14
N LEU A 30 24.75 -0.71 7.40
CA LEU A 30 24.78 -1.62 8.55
C LEU A 30 24.74 -0.87 9.89
N LEU A 31 25.47 0.24 10.00
CA LEU A 31 25.46 1.08 11.21
C LEU A 31 24.08 1.70 11.44
N SER A 32 23.44 2.20 10.38
CA SER A 32 22.09 2.77 10.45
C SER A 32 21.06 1.72 10.89
N LEU A 33 21.17 0.50 10.36
CA LEU A 33 20.31 -0.62 10.74
C LEU A 33 20.53 -1.02 12.20
N ALA A 34 21.79 -1.14 12.64
CA ALA A 34 22.13 -1.47 14.02
C ALA A 34 21.61 -0.40 15.00
N LEU A 35 21.74 0.89 14.66
CA LEU A 35 21.18 1.99 15.44
C LEU A 35 19.65 1.93 15.52
N ALA A 36 18.97 1.61 14.42
CA ALA A 36 17.52 1.46 14.42
C ALA A 36 17.06 0.33 15.36
N PHE A 37 17.69 -0.85 15.27
CA PHE A 37 17.42 -1.96 16.19
C PHE A 37 17.74 -1.58 17.65
N LEU A 38 18.83 -0.86 17.89
CA LEU A 38 19.18 -0.38 19.24
C LEU A 38 18.11 0.54 19.81
N VAL A 39 17.65 1.53 19.03
CA VAL A 39 16.60 2.46 19.46
C VAL A 39 15.30 1.71 19.77
N VAL A 40 14.87 0.79 18.90
CA VAL A 40 13.68 -0.04 19.16
C VAL A 40 13.87 -0.90 20.40
N ALA A 41 15.04 -1.49 20.60
CA ALA A 41 15.32 -2.30 21.79
C ALA A 41 15.24 -1.49 23.09
N LEU A 42 15.74 -0.25 23.07
CA LEU A 42 15.65 0.67 24.21
C LEU A 42 14.20 1.06 24.53
N ILE A 43 13.39 1.33 23.51
CA ILE A 43 11.95 1.62 23.69
C ILE A 43 11.21 0.40 24.25
N LEU A 44 11.46 -0.79 23.72
CA LEU A 44 10.82 -2.01 24.22
C LEU A 44 11.21 -2.28 25.68
N THR A 45 12.49 -2.12 26.00
CA THR A 45 12.99 -2.31 27.37
C THR A 45 12.38 -1.27 28.32
N SER A 46 12.19 -0.02 27.90
CA SER A 46 11.54 1.01 28.73
C SER A 46 10.06 0.74 28.99
N LEU A 47 9.40 -0.02 28.10
CA LEU A 47 8.04 -0.53 28.28
C LEU A 47 7.99 -1.85 29.08
N GLY A 48 9.13 -2.36 29.56
CA GLY A 48 9.22 -3.64 30.28
C GLY A 48 9.08 -4.87 29.38
N LEU A 49 9.22 -4.72 28.06
CA LEU A 49 9.14 -5.79 27.06
C LEU A 49 10.54 -6.32 26.72
N ASP A 50 10.64 -7.62 26.44
CA ASP A 50 11.88 -8.25 26.01
C ASP A 50 12.17 -7.96 24.52
N PRO A 51 13.23 -7.17 24.19
CA PRO A 51 13.52 -6.79 22.82
C PRO A 51 14.01 -7.96 21.96
N ILE A 52 14.65 -8.97 22.57
CA ILE A 52 15.16 -10.13 21.82
C ILE A 52 13.97 -10.94 21.29
N LYS A 53 12.96 -11.17 22.12
CA LYS A 53 11.72 -11.85 21.68
C LYS A 53 11.01 -11.07 20.57
N ALA A 54 10.93 -9.74 20.69
CA ALA A 54 10.33 -8.92 19.64
C ALA A 54 11.08 -9.06 18.30
N PHE A 55 12.42 -9.03 18.32
CA PHE A 55 13.21 -9.23 17.10
C PHE A 55 13.09 -10.65 16.55
N GLN A 56 13.02 -11.68 17.40
CA GLN A 56 12.75 -13.05 16.96
C GLN A 56 11.41 -13.17 16.23
N VAL A 57 10.38 -12.41 16.63
CA VAL A 57 9.10 -12.36 15.90
C VAL A 57 9.28 -11.72 14.53
N ILE A 58 10.00 -10.59 14.44
CA ILE A 58 10.28 -9.90 13.16
C ILE A 58 11.06 -10.81 12.20
N PHE A 59 12.17 -11.38 12.65
CA PHE A 59 12.96 -12.31 11.83
C PHE A 59 12.23 -13.63 11.58
N GLY A 60 11.20 -13.92 12.38
CA GLY A 60 10.31 -15.06 12.19
C GLY A 60 9.66 -15.10 10.81
N VAL A 61 9.52 -13.96 10.12
CA VAL A 61 9.02 -13.89 8.73
C VAL A 61 9.85 -14.76 7.78
N PHE A 62 11.16 -14.88 7.99
CA PHE A 62 12.04 -15.69 7.14
C PHE A 62 12.04 -17.18 7.48
N THR A 63 11.60 -17.54 8.69
CA THR A 63 11.68 -18.92 9.20
C THR A 63 10.32 -19.61 9.30
N LYS A 64 9.25 -18.85 9.49
CA LYS A 64 7.88 -19.37 9.70
C LYS A 64 7.03 -19.08 8.46
N PRO A 65 6.55 -20.12 7.75
CA PRO A 65 5.71 -19.94 6.56
C PRO A 65 4.45 -19.10 6.81
N SER A 66 3.84 -19.20 8.00
CA SER A 66 2.66 -18.40 8.35
C SER A 66 2.95 -16.90 8.40
N LEU A 67 4.10 -16.49 8.96
CA LEU A 67 4.49 -15.08 9.02
C LEU A 67 4.88 -14.53 7.64
N LEU A 68 5.48 -15.37 6.80
CA LEU A 68 5.71 -15.02 5.39
C LEU A 68 4.38 -14.82 4.66
N LEU A 69 3.40 -15.70 4.87
CA LEU A 69 2.10 -15.62 4.23
C LEU A 69 1.33 -14.36 4.65
N GLU A 70 1.37 -14.00 5.94
CA GLU A 70 0.84 -12.73 6.43
C GLU A 70 1.53 -11.51 5.78
N SER A 71 2.85 -11.57 5.60
CA SER A 71 3.61 -10.52 4.93
C SER A 71 3.21 -10.37 3.47
N ILE A 72 3.02 -11.50 2.76
CA ILE A 72 2.51 -11.52 1.39
C ILE A 72 1.10 -10.91 1.37
N LYS A 73 0.22 -11.31 2.28
CA LYS A 73 -1.15 -10.78 2.38
C LYS A 73 -1.16 -9.26 2.51
N GLN A 74 -0.29 -8.70 3.35
CA GLN A 74 -0.16 -7.25 3.54
C GLN A 74 0.44 -6.53 2.33
N SER A 75 1.25 -7.21 1.51
CA SER A 75 1.84 -6.63 0.30
C SER A 75 0.87 -6.51 -0.88
N ILE A 76 -0.18 -7.35 -0.94
CA ILE A 76 -1.11 -7.43 -2.08
C ILE A 76 -1.74 -6.08 -2.45
N PRO A 77 -2.31 -5.29 -1.52
CA PRO A 77 -2.89 -3.99 -1.87
C PRO A 77 -1.86 -3.02 -2.46
N ILE A 78 -0.62 -3.05 -1.96
CA ILE A 78 0.48 -2.21 -2.43
C ILE A 78 0.90 -2.63 -3.84
N CYS A 79 0.99 -3.93 -4.11
CA CYS A 79 1.28 -4.46 -5.44
C CYS A 79 0.20 -4.06 -6.45
N LEU A 80 -1.07 -4.25 -6.13
CA LEU A 80 -2.18 -3.88 -7.01
C LEU A 80 -2.25 -2.37 -7.25
N ALA A 81 -2.00 -1.54 -6.23
CA ALA A 81 -1.89 -0.10 -6.37
C ALA A 81 -0.74 0.30 -7.31
N ALA A 82 0.44 -0.30 -7.13
CA ALA A 82 1.60 -0.02 -7.99
C ALA A 82 1.32 -0.39 -9.46
N LEU A 83 0.63 -1.51 -9.71
CA LEU A 83 0.21 -1.90 -11.05
C LEU A 83 -0.74 -0.87 -11.68
N GLY A 84 -1.76 -0.42 -10.96
CA GLY A 84 -2.67 0.62 -11.45
C GLY A 84 -1.96 1.96 -11.70
N LEU A 85 -1.06 2.35 -10.80
CA LEU A 85 -0.25 3.58 -10.94
C LEU A 85 0.70 3.53 -12.13
N SER A 86 1.25 2.36 -12.47
CA SER A 86 2.14 2.21 -13.63
C SER A 86 1.47 2.66 -14.94
N ILE A 87 0.17 2.40 -15.08
CA ILE A 87 -0.64 2.84 -16.22
C ILE A 87 -0.81 4.36 -16.21
N ALA A 88 -1.11 4.96 -15.06
CA ALA A 88 -1.24 6.42 -14.92
C ALA A 88 0.07 7.14 -15.24
N PHE A 89 1.20 6.62 -14.75
CA PHE A 89 2.53 7.19 -15.01
C PHE A 89 2.92 7.09 -16.48
N LYS A 90 2.50 6.05 -17.20
CA LYS A 90 2.71 5.96 -18.65
C LYS A 90 2.01 7.08 -19.43
N MET A 91 0.92 7.63 -18.88
CA MET A 91 0.20 8.78 -19.45
C MET A 91 0.73 10.14 -18.99
N ASN A 92 1.91 10.20 -18.33
CA ASN A 92 2.44 11.41 -17.69
C ASN A 92 1.47 12.05 -16.68
N PHE A 93 0.66 11.22 -16.02
CA PHE A 93 -0.22 11.65 -14.94
C PHE A 93 0.37 11.21 -13.60
N TRP A 94 0.91 12.16 -12.84
CA TRP A 94 1.62 11.91 -11.57
C TRP A 94 0.62 11.72 -10.42
N ASN A 95 -0.04 10.55 -10.42
CA ASN A 95 -0.96 10.17 -9.38
C ASN A 95 -0.24 9.68 -8.11
N ILE A 96 -0.37 10.40 -6.99
CA ILE A 96 0.06 9.94 -5.65
C ILE A 96 -1.16 9.61 -4.76
N GLY A 97 -2.35 9.58 -5.35
CA GLY A 97 -3.65 9.39 -4.71
C GLY A 97 -4.15 7.94 -4.62
N ALA A 98 -3.28 6.94 -4.85
CA ALA A 98 -3.69 5.53 -4.89
C ALA A 98 -4.25 5.04 -3.55
N GLU A 99 -3.73 5.55 -2.44
CA GLU A 99 -4.23 5.25 -1.10
C GLU A 99 -5.71 5.62 -0.97
N GLY A 100 -6.09 6.84 -1.34
CA GLY A 100 -7.48 7.29 -1.33
C GLY A 100 -8.37 6.46 -2.24
N GLN A 101 -7.88 6.06 -3.42
CA GLN A 101 -8.62 5.16 -4.32
C GLN A 101 -8.87 3.78 -3.68
N ILE A 102 -7.89 3.24 -2.95
CA ILE A 102 -8.07 2.01 -2.17
C ILE A 102 -9.13 2.23 -1.08
N TYR A 103 -9.06 3.31 -0.31
CA TYR A 103 -10.07 3.63 0.71
C TYR A 103 -11.48 3.75 0.13
N MET A 104 -11.63 4.42 -1.02
CA MET A 104 -12.93 4.49 -1.70
C MET A 104 -13.41 3.13 -2.21
N GLY A 105 -12.50 2.28 -2.70
CA GLY A 105 -12.84 0.90 -3.05
C GLY A 105 -13.29 0.08 -1.83
N MET A 106 -12.60 0.23 -0.69
CA MET A 106 -12.98 -0.39 0.58
C MET A 106 -14.36 0.07 1.05
N ILE A 107 -14.67 1.36 0.93
CA ILE A 107 -16.01 1.89 1.22
C ILE A 107 -17.06 1.20 0.33
N ALA A 108 -16.84 1.16 -0.99
CA ALA A 108 -17.82 0.57 -1.91
C ALA A 108 -18.11 -0.90 -1.61
N SER A 109 -17.07 -1.72 -1.48
CA SER A 109 -17.20 -3.14 -1.15
C SER A 109 -17.83 -3.37 0.22
N THR A 110 -17.40 -2.62 1.24
CA THR A 110 -18.00 -2.70 2.58
C THR A 110 -19.48 -2.33 2.55
N GLY A 111 -19.84 -1.27 1.82
CA GLY A 111 -21.22 -0.86 1.65
C GLY A 111 -22.11 -1.97 1.10
N ILE A 112 -21.64 -2.73 0.11
CA ILE A 112 -22.38 -3.89 -0.43
C ILE A 112 -22.62 -4.96 0.63
N VAL A 113 -21.61 -5.29 1.43
CA VAL A 113 -21.73 -6.27 2.52
C VAL A 113 -22.73 -5.78 3.57
N LEU A 114 -22.62 -4.52 4.01
CA LEU A 114 -23.52 -3.95 5.01
C LEU A 114 -24.97 -3.86 4.51
N LEU A 115 -25.18 -3.47 3.25
CA LEU A 115 -26.51 -3.42 2.65
C LEU A 115 -27.16 -4.80 2.62
N HIS A 116 -26.38 -5.85 2.36
CA HIS A 116 -26.90 -7.21 2.42
C HIS A 116 -27.18 -7.68 3.85
N GLU A 117 -26.24 -7.51 4.78
CA GLU A 117 -26.37 -7.98 6.15
C GLU A 117 -27.50 -7.30 6.92
N TYR A 118 -27.75 -6.01 6.68
CA TYR A 118 -28.82 -5.28 7.36
C TYR A 118 -30.18 -5.36 6.66
N TYR A 119 -30.22 -5.43 5.33
CA TYR A 119 -31.47 -5.29 4.56
C TYR A 119 -31.77 -6.44 3.60
N GLY A 120 -30.87 -7.39 3.42
CA GLY A 120 -31.08 -8.55 2.54
C GLY A 120 -31.19 -8.20 1.06
N PHE A 121 -30.58 -7.09 0.60
CA PHE A 121 -30.77 -6.60 -0.77
C PHE A 121 -30.25 -7.49 -1.89
N PHE A 122 -29.33 -8.40 -1.61
CA PHE A 122 -28.65 -9.21 -2.61
C PHE A 122 -28.68 -10.69 -2.24
N TYR A 123 -28.36 -11.56 -3.19
CA TYR A 123 -28.05 -12.97 -2.91
C TYR A 123 -26.57 -13.13 -2.59
N GLU A 124 -26.21 -14.06 -1.70
CA GLU A 124 -24.83 -14.27 -1.23
C GLU A 124 -23.82 -14.44 -2.38
N TRP A 125 -24.18 -15.22 -3.41
CA TRP A 125 -23.31 -15.46 -4.57
C TRP A 125 -23.00 -14.20 -5.40
N MET A 126 -23.82 -13.16 -5.28
CA MET A 126 -23.63 -11.88 -5.98
C MET A 126 -22.69 -10.93 -5.23
N ILE A 127 -22.47 -11.16 -3.92
CA ILE A 127 -21.75 -10.22 -3.07
C ILE A 127 -20.31 -10.03 -3.55
N MET A 128 -19.57 -11.11 -3.77
CA MET A 128 -18.18 -11.02 -4.22
C MET A 128 -18.05 -10.30 -5.57
N PRO A 129 -18.79 -10.65 -6.65
CA PRO A 129 -18.78 -9.88 -7.89
C PRO A 129 -19.15 -8.40 -7.71
N LEU A 130 -20.17 -8.10 -6.91
CA LEU A 130 -20.60 -6.72 -6.65
C LEU A 130 -19.54 -5.93 -5.87
N MET A 131 -18.87 -6.54 -4.90
CA MET A 131 -17.75 -5.93 -4.19
C MET A 131 -16.64 -5.54 -5.15
N PHE A 132 -16.22 -6.44 -6.06
CA PHE A 132 -15.21 -6.12 -7.08
C PHE A 132 -15.67 -5.00 -8.01
N LEU A 133 -16.89 -5.09 -8.54
CA LEU A 133 -17.43 -4.11 -9.48
C LEU A 133 -17.54 -2.73 -8.85
N THR A 134 -18.16 -2.63 -7.66
CA THR A 134 -18.35 -1.35 -6.99
C THR A 134 -17.04 -0.74 -6.50
N SER A 135 -16.08 -1.57 -6.07
CA SER A 135 -14.73 -1.11 -5.72
C SER A 135 -13.99 -0.54 -6.93
N PHE A 136 -14.06 -1.22 -8.08
CA PHE A 136 -13.48 -0.73 -9.33
C PHE A 136 -14.12 0.60 -9.74
N LEU A 137 -15.44 0.70 -9.69
CA LEU A 137 -16.17 1.91 -10.08
C LEU A 137 -15.87 3.09 -9.15
N LEU A 138 -15.99 2.92 -7.83
CA LEU A 138 -15.82 4.04 -6.89
C LEU A 138 -14.35 4.42 -6.73
N GLY A 139 -13.45 3.44 -6.66
CA GLY A 139 -12.00 3.69 -6.62
C GLY A 139 -11.51 4.39 -7.89
N GLY A 140 -11.96 3.95 -9.07
CA GLY A 140 -11.66 4.60 -10.35
C GLY A 140 -12.28 6.00 -10.46
N ALA A 141 -13.55 6.14 -10.05
CA ALA A 141 -14.25 7.43 -10.05
C ALA A 141 -13.58 8.48 -9.16
N TRP A 142 -12.91 8.06 -8.07
CA TRP A 142 -12.16 8.96 -7.20
C TRP A 142 -11.04 9.71 -7.94
N CYS A 143 -10.42 9.06 -8.92
CA CYS A 143 -9.39 9.67 -9.77
C CYS A 143 -9.96 10.70 -10.77
N LEU A 144 -11.28 10.66 -11.04
CA LEU A 144 -11.91 11.63 -11.95
C LEU A 144 -11.89 13.04 -11.39
N ILE A 145 -11.88 13.22 -10.06
CA ILE A 145 -11.82 14.53 -9.42
C ILE A 145 -10.50 15.25 -9.79
N PRO A 146 -9.30 14.72 -9.45
CA PRO A 146 -8.04 15.37 -9.82
C PRO A 146 -7.83 15.38 -11.34
N GLY A 147 -8.30 14.35 -12.06
CA GLY A 147 -8.26 14.30 -13.52
C GLY A 147 -9.05 15.45 -14.17
N ALA A 148 -10.26 15.73 -13.69
CA ALA A 148 -11.08 16.83 -14.17
C ALA A 148 -10.49 18.20 -13.82
N LEU A 149 -9.92 18.35 -12.62
CA LEU A 149 -9.23 19.58 -12.23
C LEU A 149 -8.02 19.84 -13.13
N LYS A 150 -7.20 18.83 -13.42
CA LYS A 150 -6.08 18.95 -14.37
C LYS A 150 -6.59 19.33 -15.77
N ALA A 151 -7.60 18.61 -16.27
CA ALA A 151 -8.10 18.79 -17.64
C ALA A 151 -8.80 20.14 -17.86
N ARG A 152 -9.53 20.65 -16.86
CA ARG A 152 -10.31 21.90 -16.99
C ARG A 152 -9.57 23.13 -16.49
N LEU A 153 -8.77 22.99 -15.43
CA LEU A 153 -8.14 24.12 -14.74
C LEU A 153 -6.60 24.15 -14.89
N GLY A 154 -5.99 23.12 -15.49
CA GLY A 154 -4.54 23.07 -15.70
C GLY A 154 -3.73 22.99 -14.41
N VAL A 155 -4.35 22.61 -13.29
CA VAL A 155 -3.64 22.49 -12.01
C VAL A 155 -2.73 21.26 -12.00
N ASN A 156 -1.64 21.35 -11.24
CA ASN A 156 -0.77 20.20 -10.99
C ASN A 156 -1.53 19.12 -10.21
N GLU A 157 -1.62 17.91 -10.75
CA GLU A 157 -2.37 16.79 -10.19
C GLU A 157 -1.81 16.22 -8.89
N ILE A 158 -0.54 16.50 -8.56
CA ILE A 158 0.12 15.93 -7.38
C ILE A 158 -0.58 16.37 -6.10
N LEU A 159 -0.87 17.67 -5.97
CA LEU A 159 -1.49 18.19 -4.75
C LEU A 159 -2.95 17.70 -4.60
N PRO A 160 -3.84 17.80 -5.60
CA PRO A 160 -5.19 17.26 -5.50
C PRO A 160 -5.24 15.76 -5.22
N THR A 161 -4.39 14.95 -5.87
CA THR A 161 -4.37 13.50 -5.64
C THR A 161 -3.92 13.16 -4.22
N LEU A 162 -2.91 13.85 -3.68
CA LEU A 162 -2.47 13.69 -2.29
C LEU A 162 -3.55 14.15 -1.30
N MET A 163 -4.16 15.31 -1.53
CA MET A 163 -5.17 15.86 -0.62
C MET A 163 -6.41 14.97 -0.53
N LEU A 164 -6.80 14.34 -1.63
CA LEU A 164 -7.93 13.42 -1.67
C LEU A 164 -7.69 12.09 -0.94
N ASN A 165 -6.44 11.72 -0.65
CA ASN A 165 -6.16 10.59 0.26
C ASN A 165 -6.70 10.90 1.66
N TYR A 166 -6.39 12.09 2.20
CA TYR A 166 -6.87 12.49 3.52
C TYR A 166 -8.39 12.56 3.58
N VAL A 167 -9.03 13.07 2.53
CA VAL A 167 -10.49 13.11 2.45
C VAL A 167 -11.08 11.69 2.50
N ALA A 168 -10.53 10.74 1.73
CA ALA A 168 -11.01 9.36 1.73
C ALA A 168 -10.84 8.68 3.11
N ILE A 169 -9.70 8.90 3.77
CA ILE A 169 -9.43 8.39 5.12
C ILE A 169 -10.44 8.97 6.12
N LEU A 170 -10.70 10.28 6.08
CA LEU A 170 -11.68 10.94 6.95
C LEU A 170 -13.11 10.47 6.70
N ILE A 171 -13.46 10.12 5.45
CA ILE A 171 -14.75 9.52 5.14
C ILE A 171 -14.85 8.14 5.80
N VAL A 172 -13.82 7.30 5.70
CA VAL A 172 -13.82 6.00 6.40
C VAL A 172 -13.94 6.19 7.90
N ASP A 173 -13.15 7.11 8.48
CA ASP A 173 -13.19 7.42 9.90
C ASP A 173 -14.60 7.84 10.37
N PHE A 174 -15.25 8.73 9.62
CA PHE A 174 -16.64 9.12 9.86
C PHE A 174 -17.60 7.92 9.82
N LEU A 175 -17.45 7.04 8.82
CA LEU A 175 -18.34 5.89 8.66
C LEU A 175 -18.21 4.91 9.82
N VAL A 176 -17.00 4.55 10.21
CA VAL A 176 -16.76 3.54 11.25
C VAL A 176 -17.02 4.05 12.67
N HIS A 177 -16.96 5.37 12.90
CA HIS A 177 -17.41 5.98 14.15
C HIS A 177 -18.92 6.24 14.19
N GLY A 178 -19.53 6.44 13.02
CA GLY A 178 -20.94 6.77 12.87
C GLY A 178 -21.76 5.60 12.31
N PRO A 179 -22.29 5.71 11.09
CA PRO A 179 -23.36 4.84 10.59
C PRO A 179 -22.96 3.39 10.37
N TRP A 180 -21.67 3.07 10.21
CA TRP A 180 -21.20 1.71 9.93
C TRP A 180 -20.63 1.00 11.16
N ARG A 181 -20.61 1.67 12.31
CA ARG A 181 -20.10 1.12 13.56
C ARG A 181 -20.84 -0.15 13.94
N ASP A 182 -20.11 -1.21 14.25
CA ASP A 182 -20.67 -2.45 14.78
C ASP A 182 -21.32 -2.20 16.16
N PRO A 183 -22.63 -2.47 16.32
CA PRO A 183 -23.29 -2.40 17.64
C PRO A 183 -22.66 -3.32 18.69
N LYS A 184 -21.99 -4.39 18.25
CA LYS A 184 -21.27 -5.36 19.09
C LYS A 184 -19.76 -5.13 19.10
N GLY A 185 -19.29 -3.99 18.56
CA GLY A 185 -17.87 -3.65 18.48
C GLY A 185 -17.26 -3.10 19.78
N TYR A 186 -17.98 -3.12 20.91
CA TYR A 186 -17.50 -2.70 22.25
C TYR A 186 -16.80 -1.32 22.28
N GLY A 187 -17.25 -0.38 21.45
CA GLY A 187 -16.68 0.97 21.37
C GLY A 187 -15.48 1.12 20.43
N PHE A 188 -15.05 0.05 19.75
CA PHE A 188 -14.05 0.15 18.69
C PHE A 188 -14.67 0.68 17.38
N PRO A 189 -13.95 1.54 16.63
CA PRO A 189 -14.43 2.12 15.38
C PRO A 189 -14.22 1.13 14.22
N LEU A 190 -15.04 0.10 14.18
CA LEU A 190 -15.02 -0.94 13.16
C LEU A 190 -16.44 -1.26 12.69
N SER A 191 -16.55 -1.74 11.45
CA SER A 191 -17.81 -2.32 10.94
C SER A 191 -17.96 -3.76 11.39
N ILE A 192 -19.13 -4.34 11.12
CA ILE A 192 -19.38 -5.75 11.42
C ILE A 192 -18.33 -6.64 10.73
N PRO A 193 -17.94 -7.76 11.36
CA PRO A 193 -17.05 -8.72 10.71
C PRO A 193 -17.72 -9.28 9.45
N PHE A 194 -16.96 -9.36 8.37
CA PHE A 194 -17.52 -9.86 7.11
C PHE A 194 -17.87 -11.36 7.25
N PRO A 195 -19.01 -11.78 6.68
CA PRO A 195 -19.37 -13.20 6.60
C PRO A 195 -18.45 -13.94 5.61
N GLU A 196 -18.42 -15.27 5.67
CA GLU A 196 -17.49 -16.07 4.86
C GLU A 196 -17.67 -15.89 3.35
N TYR A 197 -18.91 -15.73 2.86
CA TYR A 197 -19.19 -15.49 1.43
C TYR A 197 -18.64 -14.14 0.93
N ALA A 198 -18.31 -13.21 1.82
CA ALA A 198 -17.72 -11.91 1.52
C ALA A 198 -16.21 -11.86 1.75
N LYS A 199 -15.57 -13.00 2.07
CA LYS A 199 -14.10 -13.11 2.24
C LYS A 199 -13.46 -13.75 1.02
N LEU A 200 -12.28 -13.27 0.66
CA LEU A 200 -11.56 -13.71 -0.54
C LEU A 200 -10.75 -15.01 -0.29
N ASN A 201 -11.42 -16.09 0.12
CA ASN A 201 -10.80 -17.35 0.54
C ASN A 201 -10.81 -18.44 -0.55
N ILE A 202 -10.77 -18.05 -1.83
CA ILE A 202 -11.04 -18.96 -2.96
C ILE A 202 -9.91 -19.96 -3.19
N VAL A 203 -8.66 -19.49 -3.20
CA VAL A 203 -7.47 -20.31 -3.48
C VAL A 203 -6.89 -20.79 -2.16
N LEU A 204 -6.87 -22.11 -1.96
CA LEU A 204 -6.31 -22.77 -0.76
C LEU A 204 -6.89 -22.28 0.58
N GLY A 205 -8.05 -21.63 0.58
CA GLY A 205 -8.71 -21.13 1.79
C GLY A 205 -8.07 -19.90 2.43
N ASP A 206 -7.09 -19.24 1.79
CA ASP A 206 -6.39 -18.08 2.35
C ASP A 206 -6.43 -16.86 1.40
N PRO A 207 -6.76 -15.65 1.90
CA PRO A 207 -6.72 -14.43 1.11
C PRO A 207 -5.36 -14.13 0.46
N ALA A 208 -4.27 -14.56 1.09
CA ALA A 208 -2.92 -14.34 0.59
C ALA A 208 -2.69 -15.02 -0.76
N TYR A 209 -3.10 -16.29 -0.91
CA TYR A 209 -2.95 -17.02 -2.18
C TYR A 209 -3.86 -16.44 -3.26
N THR A 210 -5.11 -16.14 -2.91
CA THR A 210 -6.07 -15.58 -3.88
C THR A 210 -5.63 -14.20 -4.35
N GLY A 211 -5.24 -13.30 -3.44
CA GLY A 211 -4.79 -11.97 -3.82
C GLY A 211 -3.41 -11.96 -4.49
N LEU A 212 -2.52 -12.92 -4.19
CA LEU A 212 -1.28 -13.10 -4.95
C LEU A 212 -1.58 -13.51 -6.40
N LEU A 213 -2.49 -14.46 -6.60
CA LEU A 213 -2.93 -14.86 -7.94
C LEU A 213 -3.52 -13.66 -8.71
N LEU A 214 -4.40 -12.87 -8.07
CA LEU A 214 -4.96 -11.66 -8.68
C LEU A 214 -3.87 -10.62 -9.02
N SER A 215 -2.85 -10.49 -8.18
CA SER A 215 -1.71 -9.59 -8.43
C SER A 215 -0.90 -10.04 -9.65
N ILE A 216 -0.66 -11.35 -9.80
CA ILE A 216 0.04 -11.90 -10.97
C ILE A 216 -0.80 -11.71 -12.25
N LEU A 217 -2.10 -12.01 -12.19
CA LEU A 217 -3.01 -11.80 -13.32
C LEU A 217 -3.11 -10.31 -13.70
N GLY A 218 -3.18 -9.43 -12.69
CA GLY A 218 -3.16 -7.98 -12.88
C GLY A 218 -1.85 -7.49 -13.50
N ALA A 219 -0.71 -8.06 -13.10
CA ALA A 219 0.58 -7.74 -13.69
C ALA A 219 0.67 -8.17 -15.16
N ALA A 220 0.17 -9.37 -15.48
CA ALA A 220 0.08 -9.82 -16.87
C ALA A 220 -0.84 -8.92 -17.70
N ALA A 221 -2.01 -8.56 -17.18
CA ALA A 221 -2.93 -7.64 -17.85
C ALA A 221 -2.30 -6.25 -18.08
N ALA A 222 -1.64 -5.69 -17.06
CA ALA A 222 -0.94 -4.42 -17.16
C ALA A 222 0.19 -4.49 -18.19
N PHE A 223 0.95 -5.59 -18.24
CA PHE A 223 2.00 -5.79 -19.24
C PHE A 223 1.43 -5.69 -20.67
N PHE A 224 0.38 -6.47 -20.99
CA PHE A 224 -0.25 -6.42 -22.32
C PHE A 224 -0.93 -5.09 -22.65
N LEU A 225 -1.40 -4.34 -21.64
CA LEU A 225 -1.99 -3.01 -21.83
C LEU A 225 -0.92 -1.93 -22.07
N LEU A 226 0.29 -2.15 -21.54
CA LEU A 226 1.40 -1.22 -21.67
C LEU A 226 2.33 -1.58 -22.82
N GLU A 227 2.26 -2.75 -23.44
CA GLU A 227 2.94 -2.96 -24.74
C GLU A 227 2.23 -2.21 -25.87
#